data_AF-A0A2D5TKH7-F1
#
_entry.id   AF-A0A2D5TKH7-F1
#
_cell.length_a   1.000
_cell.length_b   1.000
_cell.length_c   1.000
_cell.angle_alpha   90.00
_cell.angle_beta   90.00
_cell.angle_gamma   90.00
#
_symmetry.space_group_name_H-M   'P 1'
#
loop_
_entity.id
_entity.type
_entity.pdbx_description
1 polymer ?
#
loop_
_entity_poly.entity_id
_entity_poly.type
_entity_poly.pdbx_seq_one_letter_code
_entity_poly.pdbx_strand_id
1 'polypeptide(L)' 'MSVIYLLLSVSVLVALVFLVIFLVSVKSGQFDDVYTPSVRMLFDDELVKEKIKTKN' A
#
# COMPACT_ATOMS: atom_id res chain seq x y z
N MET A 1 11.22 27.42 32.52
CA MET A 1 10.00 27.54 31.68
C MET A 1 10.29 27.67 30.18
N SER A 2 11.52 27.93 29.73
CA SER A 2 11.86 27.95 28.30
C SER A 2 11.95 26.55 27.67
N VAL A 3 12.43 25.58 28.44
CA VAL A 3 12.64 24.18 28.02
C VAL A 3 11.34 23.53 27.51
N ILE A 4 10.18 23.93 28.03
CA ILE A 4 8.88 23.40 27.60
C ILE A 4 8.59 23.73 26.13
N TYR A 5 9.00 24.92 25.66
CA TYR A 5 8.78 25.34 24.28
C TYR A 5 9.67 24.56 23.31
N LEU A 6 10.91 24.28 23.71
CA LEU A 6 11.83 23.44 22.95
C LEU A 6 11.29 22.01 22.80
N LEU A 7 10.84 21.40 23.91
CA LEU A 7 10.25 20.07 23.91
C LEU A 7 8.98 19.99 23.06
N LEU A 8 8.13 21.01 23.14
CA LEU A 8 6.90 21.08 22.36
C LEU A 8 7.21 21.15 20.86
N SER A 9 8.15 22.00 20.45
CA SER A 9 8.56 22.11 19.05
C SER A 9 9.16 20.81 18.51
N VAL A 10 10.04 20.17 19.28
CA VAL A 10 10.67 18.90 18.87
C VAL A 10 9.64 17.77 18.78
N SER A 11 8.71 17.69 19.74
CA SER A 11 7.63 16.69 19.74
C SER A 11 6.74 16.80 18.50
N VAL A 12 6.28 18.02 18.18
CA VAL A 12 5.46 18.27 16.98
C VAL A 12 6.25 17.96 15.71
N LEU A 13 7.53 18.34 15.65
CA LEU A 13 8.37 18.06 14.49
C LEU A 13 8.50 16.54 14.24
N VAL A 14 8.78 15.76 15.28
CA VAL A 14 8.88 14.29 15.19
C VAL A 14 7.55 13.68 14.75
N ALA A 15 6.42 14.16 15.30
CA ALA A 15 5.09 13.69 14.91
C ALA A 15 4.79 13.94 13.43
N LEU A 16 5.13 15.13 12.92
CA LEU A 16 4.96 15.48 11.50
C LEU A 16 5.85 14.64 10.58
N VAL A 17 7.10 14.39 10.97
CA VAL A 17 8.01 13.52 10.21
C VAL A 17 7.44 12.10 10.10
N PHE A 18 6.98 11.53 11.22
CA PHE A 18 6.34 10.21 11.21
C PHE A 18 5.07 10.17 10.36
N LEU A 19 4.25 11.23 10.42
CA LEU A 19 3.04 11.34 9.61
C LEU A 19 3.35 11.35 8.11
N VAL A 20 4.35 12.12 7.68
CA VAL A 20 4.75 12.19 6.26
C VAL A 20 5.28 10.84 5.79
N ILE A 21 6.14 10.19 6.57
CA ILE A 21 6.65 8.85 6.25
C ILE A 21 5.49 7.84 6.14
N PHE A 22 4.54 7.89 7.07
CA PHE A 22 3.35 7.03 7.05
C PHE A 22 2.52 7.24 5.77
N LEU A 23 2.23 8.48 5.39
CA LEU A 23 1.47 8.79 4.17
C LEU A 23 2.19 8.32 2.91
N VAL A 24 3.52 8.50 2.84
CA VAL A 24 4.34 8.00 1.73
C VAL A 24 4.30 6.47 1.67
N SER A 25 4.43 5.78 2.80
CA SER A 25 4.36 4.32 2.87
C SER A 25 3.01 3.78 2.41
N VAL A 26 1.91 4.43 2.81
CA VAL A 26 0.55 4.06 2.37
C VAL A 26 0.37 4.29 0.87
N LYS A 27 0.89 5.40 0.35
CA LYS A 27 0.81 5.73 -1.08
C LYS A 27 1.75 4.88 -1.94
N SER A 28 2.83 4.34 -1.38
CA SER A 28 3.84 3.53 -2.10
C SER A 28 3.32 2.15 -2.55
N GLY A 29 2.02 1.89 -2.50
CA GLY A 29 1.43 0.68 -3.06
C GLY A 29 1.78 -0.59 -2.28
N GLN A 30 2.17 -0.50 -1.01
CA GLN A 30 2.39 -1.69 -0.17
C GLN A 30 1.14 -2.59 -0.07
N PHE A 31 -0.03 -2.07 -0.44
CA PHE A 31 -1.30 -2.78 -0.49
C PHE A 31 -1.64 -3.37 -1.87
N ASP A 32 -0.80 -3.17 -2.90
CA ASP A 32 -1.05 -3.72 -4.24
C ASP A 32 -0.85 -5.26 -4.29
N ASP A 33 -0.08 -5.81 -3.34
CA ASP A 33 0.13 -7.26 -3.18
C ASP A 33 -0.99 -7.96 -2.37
N VAL A 34 -2.10 -7.27 -2.07
CA VAL A 34 -3.27 -7.86 -1.38
C VAL A 34 -4.11 -8.74 -2.33
N TYR A 35 -3.84 -8.70 -3.64
CA TYR A 35 -4.40 -9.65 -4.60
C TYR A 35 -3.68 -10.99 -4.48
N THR A 36 -4.26 -11.87 -3.67
CA THR A 36 -3.76 -13.23 -3.43
C THR A 36 -3.52 -13.98 -4.74
N PRO A 37 -2.34 -14.61 -4.94
CA PRO A 37 -2.01 -15.34 -6.16
C PRO A 37 -3.01 -16.45 -6.50
N SER A 38 -3.68 -17.01 -5.49
CA SER A 38 -4.73 -18.02 -5.63
C SER A 38 -5.95 -17.53 -6.41
N VAL A 39 -6.28 -16.23 -6.33
CA VAL A 39 -7.41 -15.64 -7.05
C VAL A 39 -7.05 -15.43 -8.52
N ARG A 40 -5.81 -14.98 -8.78
CA ARG A 40 -5.29 -14.82 -10.14
C ARG A 40 -5.25 -16.15 -10.90
N MET A 41 -4.76 -17.22 -10.26
CA MET A 41 -4.74 -18.56 -10.85
C MET A 41 -6.14 -19.09 -11.18
N LEU A 42 -7.14 -18.84 -10.33
CA LEU A 42 -8.51 -19.32 -10.56
C LEU A 42 -9.19 -18.68 -11.79
N PHE A 43 -8.88 -17.40 -12.05
CA PHE A 43 -9.48 -16.65 -13.17
C PHE A 43 -8.63 -16.68 -14.46
N ASP A 44 -7.31 -16.88 -14.35
CA ASP A 44 -6.44 -17.08 -15.52
C ASP A 44 -6.77 -18.40 -16.26
N ASP A 45 -7.23 -19.44 -15.55
CA ASP A 45 -7.62 -20.73 -16.14
C ASP A 45 -8.92 -20.68 -16.98
N GLU A 46 -9.86 -19.79 -16.65
CA GLU A 46 -11.12 -19.63 -17.40
C GLU A 46 -10.90 -18.89 -18.73
N LEU A 47 -10.07 -17.85 -18.74
CA LEU A 47 -9.77 -17.05 -19.94
C LEU A 47 -9.06 -17.88 -21.02
N VAL A 48 -8.26 -18.87 -20.63
CA VAL A 48 -7.59 -19.80 -21.57
C VAL A 48 -8.60 -20.73 -22.23
N LYS A 49 -9.63 -21.20 -21.51
CA LYS A 49 -10.67 -22.07 -22.06
C LYS A 49 -11.58 -21.37 -23.07
N GLU A 50 -11.91 -20.10 -22.88
CA GLU A 50 -12.68 -19.34 -23.87
C GLU A 50 -11.93 -19.19 -25.19
N LYS A 51 -10.64 -18.84 -25.17
CA LYS A 51 -9.85 -18.67 -26.40
C LYS A 51 -9.72 -19.94 -27.23
N ILE A 52 -9.77 -21.11 -26.59
CA ILE A 52 -9.72 -22.41 -27.28
C ILE A 52 -11.08 -22.74 -27.94
N LYS A 53 -12.20 -22.37 -27.30
CA LYS A 53 -13.54 -22.61 -27.87
C LYS A 53 -13.86 -21.73 -29.09
N THR A 54 -13.38 -20.50 -29.13
CA THR A 54 -13.69 -19.57 -30.24
C THR A 54 -12.84 -19.83 -31.49
N LYS A 55 -11.79 -20.66 -31.40
CA LYS A 55 -10.89 -20.96 -32.52
C LYS A 55 -11.23 -22.27 -33.27
N ASN A 56 -12.25 -23.01 -32.83
CA ASN A 56 -12.72 -24.24 -33.48
C ASN A 56 -13.99 -24.03 -34.29
#